data_AF-A0A383ET61-F1
#
_entry.id   AF-A0A383ET61-F1
#
_cell.length_a   1.000
_cell.length_b   1.000
_cell.length_c   1.000
_cell.angle_alpha   90.00
_cell.angle_beta   90.00
_cell.angle_gamma   90.00
#
_symmetry.space_group_name_H-M   'P 1'
#
loop_
_entity.id
_entity.type
_entity.pdbx_description
1 polymer ?
#
loop_
_entity_poly.entity_id
_entity_poly.type
_entity_poly.pdbx_seq_one_letter_code
_entity_poly.pdbx_strand_id
1 'polypeptide(L)'
;VQVFNVKDFGATGAKDQDAQSAIQSAIDACSNSGGGMVYFPPGEYTSGTVHLRSHMRLHVEAGAIVYSSKNPDTYDKESLLYGEDIENITIEGRGT
;
A
#
# COMPACT_ATOMS: atom_id res chain seq x y z
N VAL A 1 15.09 -1.80 -9.95
CA VAL A 1 13.63 -1.59 -9.81
C VAL A 1 13.42 -0.29 -9.07
N GLN A 2 12.54 0.59 -9.56
CA GLN A 2 12.22 1.84 -8.88
C GLN A 2 11.41 1.56 -7.62
N VAL A 3 11.70 2.30 -6.55
CA VAL A 3 11.12 2.10 -5.22
C VAL A 3 10.30 3.32 -4.84
N PHE A 4 9.08 3.09 -4.40
CA PHE A 4 8.11 4.08 -3.96
C PHE A 4 7.83 3.82 -2.48
N ASN A 5 8.58 4.48 -1.60
CA ASN A 5 8.42 4.32 -0.16
C ASN A 5 7.18 5.10 0.29
N VAL A 6 6.22 4.43 0.93
CA VAL A 6 4.96 5.05 1.37
C VAL A 6 5.16 6.28 2.28
N LYS A 7 6.29 6.37 3.00
CA LYS A 7 6.63 7.54 3.83
C LYS A 7 6.95 8.78 3.00
N ASP A 8 7.49 8.62 1.80
CA ASP A 8 7.75 9.74 0.87
C ASP A 8 6.45 10.33 0.32
N PHE A 9 5.34 9.60 0.44
CA PHE A 9 3.98 10.01 0.05
C PHE A 9 3.14 10.47 1.25
N GLY A 10 3.74 10.60 2.44
CA GLY A 10 3.09 11.15 3.63
C GLY A 10 2.61 10.13 4.65
N ALA A 11 2.85 8.83 4.46
CA ALA A 11 2.54 7.85 5.50
C ALA A 11 3.45 8.06 6.73
N THR A 12 2.86 8.23 7.90
CA THR A 12 3.63 8.47 9.14
C THR A 12 4.27 7.19 9.69
N GLY A 13 3.59 6.04 9.49
CA GLY A 13 3.92 4.78 10.15
C GLY A 13 3.44 4.70 11.60
N ALA A 14 2.44 5.50 11.96
CA ALA A 14 1.72 5.41 13.23
C ALA A 14 0.30 4.86 13.01
N LYS A 15 -0.09 3.89 13.85
CA LYS A 15 -1.35 3.15 13.73
C LYS A 15 -2.61 4.01 13.80
N ASP A 16 -2.57 5.10 14.55
CA ASP A 16 -3.72 5.99 14.76
C ASP A 16 -3.91 6.99 13.62
N GLN A 17 -2.99 7.04 12.65
CA GLN A 17 -3.07 7.90 11.48
C GLN A 17 -3.57 7.12 10.27
N ASP A 18 -4.38 7.77 9.45
CA ASP A 18 -4.79 7.24 8.15
C ASP A 18 -3.62 7.28 7.17
N ALA A 19 -3.26 6.13 6.62
CA ALA A 19 -2.22 5.98 5.62
C ALA A 19 -2.79 5.75 4.20
N GLN A 20 -4.11 5.70 4.02
CA GLN A 20 -4.74 5.24 2.78
C GLN A 20 -4.35 6.14 1.59
N SER A 21 -4.44 7.46 1.77
CA SER A 21 -4.10 8.43 0.71
C SER A 21 -2.61 8.35 0.30
N ALA A 22 -1.72 8.18 1.26
CA ALA A 22 -0.28 8.04 1.02
C ALA A 22 0.05 6.72 0.31
N ILE A 23 -0.56 5.61 0.74
CA ILE A 23 -0.37 4.30 0.11
C ILE A 23 -0.89 4.32 -1.33
N GLN A 24 -2.10 4.86 -1.56
CA GLN A 24 -2.66 4.94 -2.91
C GLN A 24 -1.80 5.81 -3.82
N SER A 25 -1.29 6.94 -3.33
CA SER A 25 -0.38 7.82 -4.09
C SER A 25 0.92 7.12 -4.47
N ALA A 26 1.47 6.30 -3.58
CA ALA A 26 2.68 5.51 -3.87
C ALA A 26 2.41 4.44 -4.94
N ILE A 27 1.25 3.78 -4.89
CA ILE A 27 0.81 2.80 -5.90
C ILE A 27 0.61 3.47 -7.27
N ASP A 28 -0.07 4.61 -7.31
CA ASP A 28 -0.33 5.33 -8.55
C ASP A 28 0.98 5.85 -9.17
N ALA A 29 1.91 6.37 -8.36
CA ALA A 29 3.24 6.77 -8.83
C ALA A 29 4.05 5.58 -9.37
N CYS A 30 3.96 4.43 -8.71
CA CYS A 30 4.58 3.19 -9.17
C CYS A 30 4.03 2.74 -10.53
N SER A 31 2.71 2.76 -10.70
CA SER A 31 2.06 2.42 -11.96
C SER A 31 2.41 3.41 -13.08
N ASN A 32 2.37 4.72 -12.79
CA ASN A 32 2.68 5.77 -13.76
C ASN A 32 4.14 5.74 -14.23
N SER A 33 5.02 5.09 -13.47
CA SER A 33 6.43 4.89 -13.85
C SER A 33 6.67 3.60 -14.65
N GLY A 34 5.61 2.91 -15.07
CA GLY A 34 5.69 1.64 -15.80
C GLY A 34 5.88 0.41 -14.92
N GLY A 35 5.61 0.53 -13.61
CA GLY A 35 5.78 -0.53 -12.64
C GLY A 35 6.94 -0.29 -11.67
N GLY A 36 7.11 -1.19 -10.71
CA GLY A 36 8.13 -1.01 -9.67
C GLY A 36 7.82 -1.72 -8.37
N MET A 37 8.32 -1.15 -7.26
CA MET A 37 8.07 -1.65 -5.92
C MET A 37 7.52 -0.54 -5.02
N VAL A 38 6.34 -0.75 -4.46
CA VAL A 38 5.83 0.03 -3.33
C VAL A 38 6.35 -0.58 -2.05
N TYR A 39 7.08 0.20 -1.27
CA TYR A 39 7.82 -0.26 -0.09
C TYR A 39 7.20 0.29 1.19
N PHE A 40 6.90 -0.61 2.12
CA PHE A 40 6.46 -0.31 3.48
C PHE A 40 7.63 -0.55 4.44
N PRO A 41 8.34 0.49 4.90
CA PRO A 41 9.35 0.35 5.94
C PRO A 41 8.71 0.05 7.30
N PRO A 42 9.50 -0.29 8.35
CA PRO A 42 8.95 -0.53 9.68
C PRO A 42 8.05 0.62 10.18
N GLY A 43 6.90 0.24 10.73
CA GLY A 43 5.82 1.16 11.11
C GLY A 43 4.45 0.48 11.08
N GLU A 44 3.45 1.18 11.60
CA GLU A 44 2.07 0.74 11.62
C GLU A 44 1.23 1.62 10.69
N TYR A 45 0.52 1.00 9.74
CA TYR A 45 -0.17 1.70 8.66
C TYR A 45 -1.65 1.30 8.65
N THR A 46 -2.55 2.19 9.05
CA THR A 46 -4.00 1.93 8.98
C THR A 46 -4.56 2.44 7.67
N SER A 47 -5.32 1.60 6.97
CA SER A 47 -5.91 1.95 5.67
C SER A 47 -7.27 1.29 5.48
N GLY A 48 -8.16 1.98 4.77
CA GLY A 48 -9.28 1.35 4.07
C GLY A 48 -8.82 0.71 2.76
N THR A 49 -9.72 0.60 1.78
CA THR A 49 -9.39 -0.01 0.47
C THR A 49 -8.27 0.75 -0.23
N VAL A 50 -7.23 0.02 -0.65
CA VAL A 50 -6.22 0.47 -1.60
C VAL A 50 -6.30 -0.36 -2.88
N HIS A 51 -6.27 0.32 -4.00
CA HIS A 51 -6.42 -0.26 -5.32
C HIS A 51 -5.05 -0.51 -5.92
N LEU A 52 -4.72 -1.79 -6.11
CA LEU A 52 -3.50 -2.24 -6.75
C LEU A 52 -3.53 -1.94 -8.26
N ARG A 53 -2.35 -1.98 -8.89
CA ARG A 53 -2.14 -1.73 -10.32
C ARG A 53 -1.27 -2.85 -10.93
N SER A 54 -1.30 -3.03 -12.24
CA SER A 54 -0.44 -4.01 -12.91
C SER A 54 1.05 -3.68 -12.76
N HIS A 55 1.90 -4.70 -12.92
CA HIS A 55 3.37 -4.57 -12.96
C HIS A 55 4.01 -4.00 -11.69
N MET A 56 3.40 -4.22 -10.53
CA MET A 56 3.91 -3.72 -9.25
C MET A 56 4.26 -4.84 -8.28
N ARG A 57 5.19 -4.52 -7.37
CA ARG A 57 5.49 -5.32 -6.19
C ARG A 57 5.13 -4.52 -4.95
N LEU A 58 4.32 -5.09 -4.08
CA LEU A 58 4.04 -4.55 -2.75
C LEU A 58 4.94 -5.28 -1.76
N HIS A 59 5.89 -4.57 -1.16
CA HIS A 59 6.87 -5.13 -0.24
C HIS A 59 6.64 -4.62 1.17
N VAL A 60 6.22 -5.52 2.07
CA VAL A 60 5.98 -5.24 3.49
C VAL A 60 7.18 -5.69 4.32
N GLU A 61 8.05 -4.75 4.68
CA GLU A 61 9.30 -5.03 5.40
C GLU A 61 9.02 -5.68 6.77
N ALA A 62 10.00 -6.43 7.29
CA ALA A 62 9.95 -6.89 8.67
C ALA A 62 9.74 -5.72 9.64
N GLY A 63 8.71 -5.79 10.49
CA GLY A 63 8.34 -4.71 11.42
C GLY A 63 7.39 -3.66 10.84
N ALA A 64 6.97 -3.80 9.58
CA ALA A 64 5.81 -3.10 9.06
C ALA A 64 4.53 -3.91 9.33
N ILE A 65 3.46 -3.23 9.72
CA ILE A 65 2.13 -3.81 9.90
C ILE A 65 1.10 -2.97 9.16
N VAL A 66 0.30 -3.58 8.28
CA VAL A 66 -0.80 -2.92 7.58
C VAL A 66 -2.12 -3.32 8.21
N TYR A 67 -2.74 -2.38 8.93
CA TYR A 67 -4.02 -2.58 9.60
C TYR A 67 -5.20 -2.23 8.67
N SER A 68 -6.20 -3.11 8.67
CA SER A 68 -7.53 -2.75 8.19
C SER A 68 -8.14 -1.67 9.09
N SER A 69 -8.54 -0.56 8.50
CA SER A 69 -9.34 0.48 9.13
C SER A 69 -10.62 -0.11 9.75
N LYS A 70 -11.03 0.46 10.89
CA LYS A 70 -12.33 0.13 11.51
C LYS A 70 -13.45 1.06 11.05
N ASN A 71 -13.11 2.10 10.28
CA ASN A 71 -14.10 3.02 9.72
C ASN A 71 -14.63 2.42 8.40
N PRO A 72 -15.92 2.05 8.30
CA PRO A 72 -16.47 1.51 7.06
C PRO A 72 -16.42 2.52 5.89
N ASP A 73 -16.43 3.82 6.17
CA ASP A 73 -16.42 4.86 5.12
C ASP A 73 -15.10 4.92 4.34
N THR A 74 -14.05 4.27 4.84
CA THR A 74 -12.75 4.17 4.13
C THR A 74 -12.72 3.07 3.08
N TYR A 75 -13.79 2.28 2.96
CA TYR A 75 -13.90 1.13 2.06
C TYR A 75 -14.90 1.41 0.94
N ASP A 76 -14.41 1.51 -0.31
CA ASP A 76 -15.25 1.47 -1.50
C ASP A 76 -15.43 0.03 -2.03
N LYS A 77 -14.64 -0.92 -1.50
CA LYS A 77 -14.72 -2.37 -1.75
C LYS A 77 -14.59 -3.12 -0.43
N GLU A 78 -15.14 -4.33 -0.32
CA GLU A 78 -15.05 -5.17 0.89
C GLU A 78 -13.66 -5.83 1.08
N SER A 79 -12.58 -5.11 0.73
CA SER A 79 -11.20 -5.59 0.77
C SER A 79 -10.24 -4.46 1.15
N LEU A 80 -9.19 -4.78 1.91
CA LEU A 80 -8.06 -3.88 2.17
C LEU A 80 -7.22 -3.70 0.90
N LEU A 81 -6.81 -4.81 0.28
CA LEU A 81 -6.10 -4.80 -0.99
C LEU A 81 -7.09 -5.23 -2.08
N TYR A 82 -7.41 -4.33 -3.01
CA TYR A 82 -8.33 -4.61 -4.11
C TYR A 82 -7.60 -4.54 -5.45
N GLY A 83 -7.93 -5.47 -6.34
CA GLY A 83 -7.38 -5.52 -7.68
C GLY A 83 -8.37 -6.13 -8.65
N GLU A 84 -8.58 -5.48 -9.79
CA GLU A 84 -9.53 -5.88 -10.83
C GLU A 84 -8.86 -5.68 -12.19
N ASP A 85 -8.90 -6.69 -13.06
CA ASP A 85 -8.31 -6.68 -14.40
C ASP A 85 -6.82 -6.26 -14.44
N ILE A 86 -6.03 -6.77 -13.50
CA ILE A 86 -4.60 -6.48 -13.37
C ILE A 86 -3.71 -7.73 -13.49
N GLU A 87 -2.46 -7.52 -13.90
CA GLU A 87 -1.47 -8.57 -14.14
C GLU A 87 -0.10 -8.26 -13.54
N ASN A 88 0.74 -9.29 -13.38
CA ASN A 88 2.14 -9.16 -12.94
C ASN A 88 2.29 -8.45 -11.59
N ILE A 89 1.57 -8.95 -10.57
CA ILE A 89 1.60 -8.40 -9.22
C ILE A 89 2.32 -9.36 -8.28
N THR A 90 3.13 -8.81 -7.38
CA THR A 90 3.71 -9.55 -6.26
C THR A 90 3.34 -8.85 -4.96
N ILE A 91 2.95 -9.62 -3.96
CA ILE A 91 2.87 -9.18 -2.57
C ILE A 91 3.88 -10.02 -1.81
N GLU A 92 4.87 -9.37 -1.21
CA GLU A 92 6.01 -10.03 -0.57
C GLU A 92 6.46 -9.27 0.67
N GLY A 93 7.42 -9.87 1.39
CA GLY A 93 7.98 -9.31 2.60
C GLY A 93 7.69 -10.18 3.83
N ARG A 94 8.09 -9.69 5.00
CA ARG A 94 7.96 -10.39 6.29
C ARG A 94 7.12 -9.63 7.31
N GLY A 95 6.57 -8.49 6.93
CA GLY A 95 5.59 -7.76 7.73
C GLY A 95 4.24 -8.46 7.75
N THR A 96 3.27 -7.81 8.41
CA THR A 96 1.95 -8.39 8.71
C THR A 96 0.83 -7.56 8.11
#